data_AF-A0A927GHL8-F1
#
_entry.id   AF-A0A927GHL8-F1
#
_cell.length_a   1.000
_cell.length_b   1.000
_cell.length_c   1.000
_cell.angle_alpha   90.00
_cell.angle_beta   90.00
_cell.angle_gamma   90.00
#
_symmetry.space_group_name_H-M   'P 1'
#
loop_
_entity.id
_entity.type
_entity.pdbx_description
1 polymer ?
#
loop_
_entity_poly.entity_id
_entity_poly.type
_entity_poly.pdbx_seq_one_letter_code
_entity_poly.pdbx_strand_id
1 'polypeptide(L)'
;MQLSRTIARQRLANSATSFFTNLASIKQPNYIWLAVCLLLHAQMGKAQFDQTTQQTVADSSRGYWRLKTEAASRTTLIQFFGPNNQLLYVENLPEKWVKLSRKNQKQFDQLLEQLLANQLVTSRIKTEILPPTPELPTPPNVTVRSNSPQNAPSADATYRVHAYVNSIGKLYLIVDNPERLRYKILVADQRDRTLYEEFTNHDQYRRKLDLSALPQDSYQVVVQIDNKPFIYNIRRQDTRFAYSIQPPNSVVRKEATNEQNQAEKKPLLMPVNIDL
;
A
#
# COMPACT_ATOMS: atom_id res chain seq x y z
N MET A 1 -47.97 29.46 0.88
CA MET A 1 -47.15 30.40 0.08
C MET A 1 -46.42 29.61 -0.99
N GLN A 2 -46.92 29.68 -2.22
CA GLN A 2 -46.35 29.03 -3.41
C GLN A 2 -45.42 30.03 -4.10
N LEU A 3 -44.19 29.62 -4.44
CA LEU A 3 -43.33 30.39 -5.34
C LEU A 3 -42.90 29.49 -6.50
N SER A 4 -43.35 29.90 -7.67
CA SER A 4 -43.24 29.25 -8.97
C SER A 4 -42.06 29.83 -9.75
N ARG A 5 -41.33 28.95 -10.45
CA ARG A 5 -40.65 29.10 -11.77
C ARG A 5 -39.73 30.32 -11.97
N THR A 6 -38.56 30.18 -12.60
CA THR A 6 -38.43 30.35 -14.06
C THR A 6 -37.07 29.86 -14.54
N ILE A 7 -37.08 29.04 -15.59
CA ILE A 7 -35.91 28.54 -16.33
C ILE A 7 -35.70 29.49 -17.53
N ALA A 8 -34.51 30.05 -17.67
CA ALA A 8 -34.10 30.75 -18.88
C ALA A 8 -33.00 29.94 -19.59
N ARG A 9 -33.33 29.41 -20.77
CA ARG A 9 -32.38 28.88 -21.76
C ARG A 9 -31.89 30.05 -22.60
N GLN A 10 -30.57 30.16 -22.77
CA GLN A 10 -29.99 30.95 -23.86
C GLN A 10 -29.02 30.08 -24.66
N ARG A 11 -29.36 29.91 -25.94
CA ARG A 11 -28.57 29.33 -27.02
C ARG A 11 -27.92 30.47 -27.82
N LEU A 12 -26.97 30.07 -28.68
CA LEU A 12 -26.30 30.82 -29.76
C LEU A 12 -25.04 31.59 -29.28
N ALA A 13 -23.93 31.65 -30.00
CA ALA A 13 -23.71 31.45 -31.43
C ALA A 13 -22.26 31.00 -31.75
N ASN A 14 -22.15 30.30 -32.87
CA ASN A 14 -21.11 30.35 -33.91
C ASN A 14 -19.86 31.21 -33.68
N SER A 15 -18.70 30.63 -33.97
CA SER A 15 -17.62 31.31 -34.69
C SER A 15 -16.73 30.25 -35.35
N ALA A 16 -17.01 30.00 -36.62
CA ALA A 16 -16.07 29.37 -37.54
C ALA A 16 -15.05 30.42 -37.96
N THR A 17 -13.75 30.12 -37.86
CA THR A 17 -12.69 30.86 -38.54
C THR A 17 -11.77 29.84 -39.18
N SER A 18 -11.91 29.72 -40.49
CA SER A 18 -10.94 29.14 -41.41
C SER A 18 -9.80 30.13 -41.61
N PHE A 19 -8.56 29.65 -41.57
CA PHE A 19 -7.45 30.30 -42.24
C PHE A 19 -6.64 29.28 -43.03
N PHE A 20 -6.42 29.68 -44.28
CA PHE A 20 -5.84 28.95 -45.38
C PHE A 20 -4.31 28.88 -45.31
N THR A 21 -3.81 27.73 -45.80
CA THR A 21 -2.58 27.47 -46.57
C THR A 21 -1.47 28.52 -46.65
N ASN A 22 -0.25 28.07 -46.39
CA ASN A 22 0.89 28.34 -47.29
C ASN A 22 1.90 27.19 -47.24
N LEU A 23 1.87 26.34 -48.27
CA LEU A 23 2.89 25.33 -48.56
C LEU A 23 3.93 25.99 -49.47
N ALA A 24 5.01 26.49 -48.88
CA ALA A 24 6.20 26.88 -49.62
C ALA A 24 7.10 25.66 -49.78
N SER A 25 7.32 25.28 -51.04
CA SER A 25 8.29 24.29 -51.49
C SER A 25 9.71 24.77 -51.14
N ILE A 26 10.38 24.05 -50.24
CA ILE A 26 11.80 24.26 -49.93
C ILE A 26 12.55 23.02 -50.42
N LYS A 27 13.34 23.23 -51.49
CA LYS A 27 14.31 22.28 -52.01
C LYS A 27 15.43 22.12 -50.98
N GLN A 28 15.69 20.88 -50.58
CA GLN A 28 16.88 20.48 -49.83
C GLN A 28 18.14 20.79 -50.66
N PRO A 29 19.21 21.26 -50.02
CA PRO A 29 20.22 20.30 -49.58
C PRO A 29 20.83 20.66 -48.22
N ASN A 30 21.11 19.64 -47.40
CA ASN A 30 22.22 19.53 -46.44
C ASN A 30 21.85 18.54 -45.32
N TYR A 31 21.96 17.26 -45.64
CA TYR A 31 21.72 16.11 -44.75
C TYR A 31 22.82 15.90 -43.68
N ILE A 32 23.60 16.93 -43.34
CA ILE A 32 24.68 16.82 -42.33
C ILE A 32 24.33 17.56 -41.03
N TRP A 33 23.31 18.43 -41.04
CA TRP A 33 22.86 19.15 -39.84
C TRP A 33 21.66 18.51 -39.11
N LEU A 34 21.18 17.35 -39.57
CA LEU A 34 20.08 16.62 -38.93
C LEU A 34 20.54 15.67 -37.81
N ALA A 35 21.82 15.28 -37.79
CA ALA A 35 22.36 14.41 -36.74
C ALA A 35 22.63 15.15 -35.41
N VAL A 36 22.91 16.45 -35.45
CA VAL A 36 23.18 17.23 -34.22
C VAL A 36 21.89 17.66 -33.51
N CYS A 37 20.81 17.93 -34.25
CA CYS A 37 19.52 18.27 -33.64
C CYS A 37 18.78 17.08 -33.02
N LEU A 38 19.06 15.83 -33.44
CA LEU A 38 18.42 14.63 -32.87
C LEU A 38 19.00 14.22 -31.50
N LEU A 39 20.22 14.64 -31.15
CA LEU A 39 20.83 14.36 -29.85
C LEU A 39 20.39 15.31 -28.72
N LEU A 40 19.69 16.40 -29.05
CA LEU A 40 19.14 17.35 -28.07
C LEU A 40 17.68 17.09 -27.67
N HIS A 41 16.98 16.16 -28.34
CA HIS A 41 15.58 15.81 -28.02
C HIS A 41 15.43 14.63 -27.05
N ALA A 42 16.52 14.04 -26.57
CA ALA A 42 16.49 12.99 -25.55
C ALA A 42 16.30 13.53 -24.12
N GLN A 43 16.12 14.84 -23.94
CA GLN A 43 15.58 15.37 -22.70
C GLN A 43 14.06 15.22 -22.76
N MET A 44 13.59 13.99 -22.52
CA MET A 44 12.21 13.75 -22.10
C MET A 44 12.00 14.60 -20.85
N GLY A 45 11.48 15.80 -21.07
CA GLY A 45 11.00 16.66 -20.01
C GLY A 45 10.04 15.83 -19.19
N LYS A 46 10.41 15.55 -17.94
CA LYS A 46 9.41 15.33 -16.91
C LYS A 46 8.68 16.66 -16.78
N ALA A 47 7.72 16.89 -17.67
CA ALA A 47 6.66 17.85 -17.46
C ALA A 47 5.80 17.30 -16.32
N GLN A 48 6.35 17.34 -15.10
CA GLN A 48 5.53 17.40 -13.91
C GLN A 48 4.78 18.71 -14.05
N PHE A 49 3.54 18.60 -14.54
CA PHE A 49 2.55 19.62 -14.39
C PHE A 49 2.17 19.65 -12.90
N ASP A 50 3.12 20.07 -12.06
CA ASP A 50 2.81 20.59 -10.75
C ASP A 50 2.05 21.89 -11.03
N GLN A 51 0.73 21.78 -11.23
CA GLN A 51 -0.21 22.85 -10.91
C GLN A 51 -0.20 23.04 -9.39
N THR A 52 0.99 23.29 -8.85
CA THR A 52 1.14 24.08 -7.65
C THR A 52 0.68 25.44 -8.11
N THR A 53 -0.57 25.78 -7.82
CA THR A 53 -0.92 27.18 -7.64
C THR A 53 0.13 27.69 -6.67
N GLN A 54 1.17 28.35 -7.20
CA GLN A 54 2.08 29.17 -6.43
C GLN A 54 1.21 30.33 -5.95
N GLN A 55 0.37 30.03 -4.95
CA GLN A 55 0.03 31.01 -3.95
C GLN A 55 1.38 31.28 -3.29
N THR A 56 2.05 32.28 -3.86
CA THR A 56 3.14 33.05 -3.29
C THR A 56 3.02 32.99 -1.79
N VAL A 57 4.16 32.74 -1.14
CA VAL A 57 4.38 32.68 0.31
C VAL A 57 3.91 33.99 0.98
N ALA A 58 2.61 34.21 0.99
CA ALA A 58 1.93 35.39 1.45
C ALA A 58 1.01 34.87 2.55
N ASP A 59 1.42 35.20 3.78
CA ASP A 59 0.73 34.90 5.02
C ASP A 59 0.72 33.43 5.43
N SER A 60 1.88 32.99 5.95
CA SER A 60 1.99 31.73 6.74
C SER A 60 1.05 31.68 7.96
N SER A 61 0.40 32.81 8.27
CA SER A 61 -0.65 32.93 9.30
C SER A 61 -2.00 32.36 8.86
N ARG A 62 -2.28 32.25 7.55
CA ARG A 62 -3.55 31.71 7.04
C ARG A 62 -3.38 30.23 6.67
N GLY A 63 -4.33 29.40 7.08
CA GLY A 63 -4.41 28.02 6.60
C GLY A 63 -4.62 27.96 5.09
N TYR A 64 -4.23 26.84 4.45
CA TYR A 64 -4.37 26.61 3.01
C TYR A 64 -4.52 25.12 2.71
N TRP A 65 -4.91 24.78 1.48
CA TRP A 65 -4.95 23.41 1.01
C TRP A 65 -4.04 23.20 -0.21
N ARG A 66 -3.57 21.97 -0.40
CA ARG A 66 -2.76 21.55 -1.55
C ARG A 66 -3.39 20.33 -2.20
N LEU A 67 -3.42 20.34 -3.52
CA LEU A 67 -3.83 19.21 -4.34
C LEU A 67 -2.62 18.72 -5.13
N LYS A 68 -2.30 17.43 -5.01
CA LYS A 68 -1.24 16.78 -5.78
C LYS A 68 -1.82 15.60 -6.52
N THR A 69 -1.57 15.51 -7.82
CA THR A 69 -2.00 14.34 -8.59
C THR A 69 -0.81 13.69 -9.25
N GLU A 70 -0.58 12.44 -8.90
CA GLU A 70 0.47 11.63 -9.48
C GLU A 70 -0.11 10.83 -10.64
N ALA A 71 0.26 11.20 -11.87
CA ALA A 71 -0.26 10.56 -13.08
C ALA A 71 0.18 9.09 -13.20
N ALA A 72 1.38 8.75 -12.72
CA ALA A 72 1.94 7.41 -12.78
C ALA A 72 1.13 6.41 -11.93
N SER A 73 0.77 6.80 -10.70
CA SER A 73 -0.02 6.01 -9.77
C SER A 73 -1.52 6.26 -9.88
N ARG A 74 -1.95 7.16 -10.78
CA ARG A 74 -3.34 7.62 -10.93
C ARG A 74 -3.99 8.03 -9.60
N THR A 75 -3.20 8.62 -8.71
CA THR A 75 -3.62 8.89 -7.34
C THR A 75 -3.63 10.39 -7.09
N THR A 76 -4.73 10.90 -6.52
CA THR A 76 -4.86 12.30 -6.12
C THR A 76 -4.79 12.43 -4.60
N LEU A 77 -3.88 13.26 -4.10
CA LEU A 77 -3.68 13.56 -2.70
C LEU A 77 -4.14 14.99 -2.40
N ILE A 78 -5.03 15.14 -1.43
CA ILE A 78 -5.51 16.43 -0.93
C ILE A 78 -4.96 16.63 0.48
N GLN A 79 -4.35 17.78 0.75
CA GLN A 79 -3.74 18.09 2.03
C GLN A 79 -4.25 19.44 2.52
N PHE A 80 -4.67 19.54 3.77
CA PHE A 80 -5.12 20.78 4.39
C PHE A 80 -4.15 21.15 5.51
N PHE A 81 -3.72 22.40 5.50
CA PHE A 81 -2.76 22.97 6.43
C PHE A 81 -3.41 24.13 7.18
N GLY A 82 -3.17 24.20 8.48
CA GLY A 82 -3.55 25.33 9.32
C GLY A 82 -2.50 26.43 9.30
N PRO A 83 -2.63 27.41 10.22
CA PRO A 83 -1.57 28.38 10.48
C PRO A 83 -0.24 27.67 10.77
N ASN A 84 0.88 28.31 10.42
CA ASN A 84 2.23 27.77 10.65
C ASN A 84 2.53 26.44 9.93
N ASN A 85 1.84 26.15 8.82
CA ASN A 85 2.02 24.91 8.04
C ASN A 85 1.68 23.61 8.81
N GLN A 86 0.87 23.67 9.87
CA GLN A 86 0.44 22.47 10.59
C GLN A 86 -0.51 21.64 9.71
N LEU A 87 -0.20 20.38 9.44
CA LEU A 87 -1.09 19.49 8.68
C LEU A 87 -2.34 19.14 9.50
N LEU A 88 -3.52 19.54 9.01
CA LEU A 88 -4.81 19.31 9.67
C LEU A 88 -5.51 18.05 9.16
N TYR A 89 -5.49 17.83 7.85
CA TYR A 89 -6.21 16.74 7.21
C TYR A 89 -5.52 16.30 5.92
N VAL A 90 -5.57 15.00 5.62
CA VAL A 90 -5.08 14.42 4.37
C VAL A 90 -6.11 13.43 3.84
N GLU A 91 -6.42 13.55 2.56
CA GLU A 91 -7.29 12.62 1.85
C GLU A 91 -6.58 12.06 0.62
N ASN A 92 -6.64 10.74 0.47
CA ASN A 92 -6.08 10.04 -0.67
C ASN A 92 -7.19 9.45 -1.53
N LEU A 93 -7.22 9.82 -2.81
CA LEU A 93 -8.23 9.43 -3.78
C LEU A 93 -7.57 8.59 -4.89
N PRO A 94 -7.49 7.25 -4.72
CA PRO A 94 -6.96 6.36 -5.75
C PRO A 94 -7.87 6.35 -6.98
N GLU A 95 -7.26 6.26 -8.16
CA GLU A 95 -7.92 6.17 -9.48
C GLU A 95 -8.88 7.32 -9.82
N LYS A 96 -8.83 8.41 -9.06
CA LYS A 96 -9.67 9.58 -9.25
C LYS A 96 -8.79 10.77 -9.57
N TRP A 97 -9.17 11.52 -10.60
CA TRP A 97 -8.56 12.81 -10.93
C TRP A 97 -9.50 13.94 -10.49
N VAL A 98 -8.99 14.86 -9.68
CA VAL A 98 -9.76 16.04 -9.27
C VAL A 98 -9.38 17.23 -10.16
N LYS A 99 -10.34 17.69 -10.98
CA LYS A 99 -10.17 18.93 -11.74
C LYS A 99 -10.29 20.14 -10.82
N LEU A 100 -9.32 21.06 -10.86
CA LEU A 100 -9.36 22.34 -10.13
C LEU A 100 -10.34 23.33 -10.78
N SER A 101 -11.64 23.05 -10.65
CA SER A 101 -12.70 23.99 -11.01
C SER A 101 -12.93 25.01 -9.88
N ARG A 102 -13.48 26.20 -10.21
CA ARG A 102 -13.88 27.21 -9.19
C ARG A 102 -14.84 26.63 -8.14
N LYS A 103 -15.71 25.70 -8.54
CA LYS A 103 -16.63 25.00 -7.63
C LYS A 103 -15.86 24.15 -6.62
N ASN A 104 -14.88 23.37 -7.08
CA ASN A 104 -14.08 22.51 -6.22
C ASN A 104 -13.16 23.33 -5.29
N GLN A 105 -12.56 24.41 -5.81
CA GLN A 105 -11.78 25.34 -4.98
C GLN A 105 -12.62 25.89 -3.82
N LYS A 106 -13.84 26.37 -4.09
CA LYS A 106 -14.78 26.84 -3.06
C LYS A 106 -15.12 25.75 -2.05
N GLN A 107 -15.31 24.50 -2.50
CA GLN A 107 -15.56 23.37 -1.59
C GLN A 107 -14.37 23.10 -0.68
N PHE A 108 -13.14 23.16 -1.20
CA PHE A 108 -11.93 23.01 -0.41
C PHE A 108 -11.74 24.18 0.57
N ASP A 109 -12.02 25.41 0.16
CA ASP A 109 -11.99 26.57 1.05
C ASP A 109 -13.00 26.43 2.19
N GLN A 110 -14.23 26.02 1.89
CA GLN A 110 -15.26 25.76 2.90
C GLN A 110 -14.86 24.64 3.87
N LEU A 111 -14.27 23.56 3.36
CA LEU A 111 -13.79 22.46 4.20
C LEU A 111 -12.62 22.90 5.09
N LEU A 112 -11.72 23.71 4.55
CA LEU A 112 -10.62 24.30 5.31
C LEU A 112 -11.14 25.20 6.45
N GLU A 113 -12.12 26.06 6.18
CA GLU A 113 -12.77 26.88 7.21
C GLU A 113 -13.39 26.01 8.31
N GLN A 114 -14.07 24.92 7.94
CA GLN A 114 -14.63 23.97 8.90
C GLN A 114 -13.55 23.27 9.75
N LEU A 115 -12.42 22.90 9.12
CA LEU A 115 -11.27 22.29 9.81
C LEU A 115 -10.65 23.27 10.80
N LEU A 116 -10.44 24.52 10.38
CA LEU A 116 -9.89 25.59 11.23
C LEU A 116 -10.83 25.93 12.40
N ALA A 117 -12.15 25.87 12.19
CA ALA A 117 -13.13 26.08 13.23
C ALA A 117 -13.28 24.87 14.19
N ASN A 118 -12.48 23.80 14.04
CA ASN A 118 -12.61 22.54 14.77
C ASN A 118 -14.02 21.90 14.69
N GLN A 119 -14.83 22.25 13.68
CA GLN A 119 -16.24 21.84 13.61
C GLN A 119 -16.43 20.41 13.07
N LEU A 120 -15.36 19.76 12.58
CA LEU A 120 -15.47 18.54 11.79
C LEU A 120 -15.56 17.22 12.58
N VAL A 121 -15.25 17.18 13.88
CA VAL A 121 -15.17 15.89 14.59
C VAL A 121 -15.96 15.81 15.90
N THR A 122 -16.09 16.89 16.68
CA THR A 122 -16.76 16.83 17.99
C THR A 122 -18.25 17.20 17.98
N SER A 123 -18.72 17.96 16.98
CA SER A 123 -20.09 18.48 16.99
C SER A 123 -21.16 17.49 16.47
N ARG A 124 -20.74 16.44 15.73
CA ARG A 124 -21.66 15.49 15.08
C ARG A 124 -21.62 14.07 15.65
N ILE A 125 -20.66 13.77 16.50
CA ILE A 125 -20.57 12.47 17.16
C ILE A 125 -21.16 12.64 18.54
N LYS A 126 -22.40 12.20 18.76
CA LYS A 126 -22.90 11.92 20.11
C LYS A 126 -22.02 10.79 20.66
N THR A 127 -20.98 11.15 21.39
CA THR A 127 -20.17 10.19 22.12
C THR A 127 -20.97 9.76 23.35
N GLU A 128 -21.53 8.57 23.27
CA GLU A 128 -22.13 7.89 24.42
C GLU A 128 -21.00 7.31 25.30
N ILE A 129 -21.20 7.31 26.61
CA ILE A 129 -20.22 6.78 27.56
C ILE A 129 -20.07 5.28 27.28
N LEU A 130 -18.86 4.85 26.91
CA LEU A 130 -18.56 3.45 26.67
C LEU A 130 -18.87 2.66 27.95
N PRO A 131 -19.73 1.62 27.91
CA PRO A 131 -20.01 0.81 29.09
C PRO A 131 -18.69 0.21 29.62
N PRO A 132 -18.52 0.12 30.94
CA PRO A 132 -17.32 -0.44 31.54
C PRO A 132 -17.09 -1.84 30.96
N THR A 133 -15.86 -2.09 30.51
CA THR A 133 -15.43 -3.38 29.97
C THR A 133 -15.81 -4.47 30.98
N PRO A 134 -16.63 -5.47 30.60
CA PRO A 134 -16.93 -6.59 31.49
C PRO A 134 -15.61 -7.25 31.87
N GLU A 135 -15.36 -7.40 33.17
CA GLU A 135 -14.20 -8.15 33.66
C GLU A 135 -14.23 -9.54 33.04
N LEU A 136 -13.19 -9.85 32.28
CA LEU A 136 -13.03 -11.16 31.65
C LEU A 136 -12.95 -12.21 32.77
N PRO A 137 -13.81 -13.23 32.79
CA PRO A 137 -13.70 -14.30 33.77
C PRO A 137 -12.34 -14.99 33.61
N THR A 138 -11.58 -15.03 34.71
CA THR A 138 -10.31 -15.72 34.82
C THR A 138 -10.47 -17.17 34.33
N PRO A 139 -9.80 -17.58 33.25
CA PRO A 139 -9.97 -18.93 32.72
C PRO A 139 -9.44 -19.95 33.74
N PRO A 140 -10.18 -21.05 33.98
CA PRO A 140 -9.71 -22.11 34.86
C PRO A 140 -8.45 -22.76 34.27
N ASN A 141 -7.52 -23.04 35.17
CA ASN A 141 -6.21 -23.62 34.91
C ASN A 141 -6.39 -25.08 34.41
N VAL A 142 -6.47 -25.28 33.10
CA VAL A 142 -6.57 -26.62 32.50
C VAL A 142 -5.18 -27.15 32.19
N THR A 143 -4.74 -28.12 32.98
CA THR A 143 -3.56 -28.96 32.73
C THR A 143 -3.67 -29.64 31.37
N VAL A 144 -2.79 -29.26 30.45
CA VAL A 144 -2.66 -29.85 29.11
C VAL A 144 -2.05 -31.25 29.22
N ARG A 145 -2.87 -32.27 28.98
CA ARG A 145 -2.42 -33.65 28.75
C ARG A 145 -2.16 -33.82 27.26
N SER A 146 -0.89 -33.92 26.89
CA SER A 146 -0.42 -34.19 25.53
C SER A 146 -0.93 -35.53 25.03
N ASN A 147 -1.70 -35.55 23.95
CA ASN A 147 -1.87 -36.71 23.09
C ASN A 147 -1.68 -36.30 21.63
N SER A 148 -0.77 -37.03 20.99
CA SER A 148 -0.24 -36.92 19.63
C SER A 148 -1.27 -37.34 18.57
N PRO A 149 -1.04 -37.05 17.26
CA PRO A 149 -2.09 -36.70 16.32
C PRO A 149 -2.62 -37.89 15.51
N GLN A 150 -3.89 -37.78 15.12
CA GLN A 150 -4.52 -38.62 14.11
C GLN A 150 -4.63 -37.81 12.83
N ASN A 151 -3.74 -38.10 11.87
CA ASN A 151 -3.69 -37.51 10.54
C ASN A 151 -4.94 -37.92 9.75
N ALA A 152 -5.92 -37.02 9.66
CA ALA A 152 -6.87 -37.01 8.57
C ALA A 152 -6.40 -35.96 7.55
N PRO A 153 -6.46 -36.23 6.23
CA PRO A 153 -6.11 -35.25 5.21
C PRO A 153 -7.18 -34.15 5.23
N SER A 154 -6.88 -33.05 5.92
CA SER A 154 -7.76 -31.90 6.03
C SER A 154 -7.98 -31.28 4.66
N ALA A 155 -9.26 -31.13 4.30
CA ALA A 155 -9.72 -30.22 3.26
C ALA A 155 -9.00 -28.88 3.38
N ASP A 156 -8.58 -28.29 2.26
CA ASP A 156 -7.77 -27.06 2.17
C ASP A 156 -8.08 -26.02 3.25
N ALA A 157 -7.34 -26.09 4.35
CA ALA A 157 -7.45 -25.18 5.48
C ALA A 157 -7.14 -23.76 4.98
N THR A 158 -8.19 -22.94 4.86
CA THR A 158 -8.11 -21.59 4.28
C THR A 158 -7.83 -20.56 5.36
N TYR A 159 -6.67 -20.66 6.02
CA TYR A 159 -6.20 -19.59 6.90
C TYR A 159 -5.69 -18.40 6.08
N ARG A 160 -5.96 -17.18 6.57
CA ARG A 160 -5.56 -15.94 5.91
C ARG A 160 -4.71 -15.11 6.86
N VAL A 161 -3.56 -14.67 6.38
CA VAL A 161 -2.67 -13.76 7.10
C VAL A 161 -2.54 -12.50 6.27
N HIS A 162 -2.76 -11.36 6.91
CA HIS A 162 -2.59 -10.04 6.32
C HIS A 162 -1.77 -9.18 7.26
N ALA A 163 -0.71 -8.60 6.72
CA ALA A 163 0.10 -7.62 7.43
C ALA A 163 0.19 -6.34 6.59
N TYR A 164 0.08 -5.20 7.25
CA TYR A 164 0.37 -3.90 6.64
C TYR A 164 1.00 -2.97 7.68
N VAL A 165 1.79 -2.02 7.21
CA VAL A 165 2.52 -1.08 8.05
C VAL A 165 2.16 0.34 7.61
N ASN A 166 1.92 1.23 8.57
CA ASN A 166 1.65 2.63 8.26
C ASN A 166 2.95 3.45 8.13
N SER A 167 2.84 4.69 7.70
CA SER A 167 3.98 5.62 7.57
C SER A 167 4.64 6.00 8.90
N ILE A 168 4.03 5.66 10.04
CA ILE A 168 4.57 5.95 11.38
C ILE A 168 5.29 4.72 11.94
N GLY A 169 5.28 3.58 11.23
CA GLY A 169 5.92 2.34 11.69
C GLY A 169 5.05 1.48 12.60
N LYS A 170 3.74 1.71 12.65
CA LYS A 170 2.81 0.80 13.31
C LYS A 170 2.46 -0.33 12.33
N LEU A 171 2.82 -1.55 12.71
CA LEU A 171 2.46 -2.79 12.02
C LEU A 171 1.11 -3.28 12.54
N TYR A 172 0.23 -3.61 11.62
CA TYR A 172 -1.06 -4.24 11.88
C TYR A 172 -1.03 -5.66 11.31
N LEU A 173 -1.16 -6.65 12.19
CA LEU A 173 -1.23 -8.06 11.84
C LEU A 173 -2.66 -8.56 12.07
N ILE A 174 -3.25 -9.14 11.04
CA ILE A 174 -4.58 -9.75 11.04
C ILE A 174 -4.43 -11.21 10.63
N VAL A 175 -4.91 -12.12 11.45
CA VAL A 175 -4.90 -13.57 11.20
C VAL A 175 -6.32 -14.10 11.35
N ASP A 176 -6.82 -14.74 10.30
CA ASP A 176 -8.05 -15.54 10.31
C ASP A 176 -7.66 -17.02 10.28
N ASN A 177 -7.96 -17.73 11.36
CA ASN A 177 -7.59 -19.11 11.65
C ASN A 177 -8.83 -19.91 12.11
N PRO A 178 -9.77 -20.21 11.21
CA PRO A 178 -11.06 -20.82 11.57
C PRO A 178 -10.93 -22.16 12.31
N GLU A 179 -9.84 -22.88 12.07
CA GLU A 179 -9.56 -24.18 12.69
C GLU A 179 -8.93 -24.09 14.08
N ARG A 180 -8.66 -22.87 14.58
CA ARG A 180 -8.03 -22.61 15.89
C ARG A 180 -6.72 -23.38 16.09
N LEU A 181 -6.00 -23.59 14.99
CA LEU A 181 -4.68 -24.21 15.01
C LEU A 181 -3.74 -23.34 15.84
N ARG A 182 -2.80 -23.96 16.55
CA ARG A 182 -1.77 -23.20 17.25
C ARG A 182 -0.83 -22.58 16.23
N TYR A 183 -0.56 -21.29 16.37
CA TYR A 183 0.40 -20.58 15.54
C TYR A 183 1.38 -19.74 16.34
N LYS A 184 2.51 -19.45 15.70
CA LYS A 184 3.61 -18.66 16.22
C LYS A 184 3.75 -17.39 15.42
N ILE A 185 3.85 -16.26 16.10
CA ILE A 185 4.16 -14.95 15.52
C ILE A 185 5.57 -14.59 15.96
N LEU A 186 6.44 -14.26 15.02
CA LEU A 186 7.83 -13.89 15.27
C LEU A 186 8.17 -12.62 14.50
N VAL A 187 8.82 -11.67 15.17
CA VAL A 187 9.44 -10.51 14.53
C VAL A 187 10.93 -10.60 14.77
N ALA A 188 11.70 -10.67 13.69
CA ALA A 188 13.16 -10.67 13.70
C ALA A 188 13.71 -9.41 13.02
N ASP A 189 14.91 -8.99 13.44
CA ASP A 189 15.69 -8.00 12.71
C ASP A 189 16.47 -8.62 11.55
N GLN A 190 17.20 -7.78 10.80
CA GLN A 190 18.05 -8.19 9.68
C GLN A 190 19.20 -9.16 10.04
N ARG A 191 19.49 -9.39 11.32
CA ARG A 191 20.50 -10.35 11.80
C ARG A 191 19.86 -11.62 12.33
N ASP A 192 18.59 -11.86 11.98
CA ASP A 192 17.77 -12.97 12.47
C ASP A 192 17.63 -13.01 14.00
N ARG A 193 17.84 -11.87 14.68
CA ARG A 193 17.63 -11.80 16.12
C ARG A 193 16.15 -11.56 16.39
N THR A 194 15.54 -12.47 17.14
CA THR A 194 14.16 -12.36 17.59
C THR A 194 13.98 -11.15 18.51
N LEU A 195 13.12 -10.22 18.09
CA LEU A 195 12.72 -9.05 18.87
C LEU A 195 11.34 -9.23 19.53
N TYR A 196 10.49 -10.06 18.92
CA TYR A 196 9.16 -10.39 19.43
C TYR A 196 8.81 -11.84 19.10
N GLU A 197 8.20 -12.52 20.06
CA GLU A 197 7.69 -13.88 19.89
C GLU A 197 6.38 -14.04 20.66
N GLU A 198 5.37 -14.61 20.02
CA GLU A 198 4.09 -14.92 20.64
C GLU A 198 3.53 -16.24 20.10
N PHE A 199 2.90 -17.03 20.97
CA PHE A 199 2.16 -18.23 20.59
C PHE A 199 0.70 -18.05 20.95
N THR A 200 -0.18 -18.41 20.01
CA THR A 200 -1.61 -18.25 20.21
C THR A 200 -2.40 -19.23 19.35
N ASN A 201 -3.71 -19.32 19.55
CA ASN A 201 -4.61 -20.23 18.85
C ASN A 201 -6.00 -19.62 18.60
N HIS A 202 -6.11 -18.28 18.65
CA HIS A 202 -7.38 -17.59 18.38
C HIS A 202 -7.84 -17.84 16.95
N ASP A 203 -9.16 -17.87 16.76
CA ASP A 203 -9.81 -17.96 15.45
C ASP A 203 -9.69 -16.65 14.65
N GLN A 204 -9.79 -15.51 15.32
CA GLN A 204 -9.46 -14.21 14.77
C GLN A 204 -8.46 -13.50 15.67
N TYR A 205 -7.40 -12.98 15.08
CA TYR A 205 -6.37 -12.27 15.83
C TYR A 205 -6.00 -10.96 15.14
N ARG A 206 -5.94 -9.90 15.93
CA ARG A 206 -5.58 -8.56 15.49
C ARG A 206 -4.57 -7.98 16.46
N ARG A 207 -3.37 -7.67 15.96
CA ARG A 207 -2.30 -7.11 16.78
C ARG A 207 -1.71 -5.87 16.13
N LYS A 208 -1.51 -4.85 16.96
CA LYS A 208 -0.78 -3.65 16.62
C LYS A 208 0.59 -3.72 17.29
N LEU A 209 1.64 -3.70 16.49
CA LEU A 209 3.03 -3.66 16.94
C LEU A 209 3.66 -2.34 16.52
N ASP A 210 4.51 -1.78 17.38
CA ASP A 210 5.22 -0.54 17.10
C ASP A 210 6.66 -0.84 16.67
N LEU A 211 6.94 -0.73 15.37
CA LEU A 211 8.28 -0.93 14.83
C LEU A 211 9.13 0.34 14.92
N SER A 212 8.53 1.50 15.18
CA SER A 212 9.26 2.78 15.25
C SER A 212 10.19 2.89 16.45
N ALA A 213 9.90 2.13 17.52
CA ALA A 213 10.74 2.04 18.71
C ALA A 213 11.96 1.13 18.51
N LEU A 214 12.02 0.39 17.39
CA LEU A 214 13.09 -0.56 17.11
C LEU A 214 14.21 0.13 16.29
N PRO A 215 15.50 -0.17 16.56
CA PRO A 215 16.61 0.62 16.04
C PRO A 215 17.03 0.30 14.60
N GLN A 216 16.48 -0.76 13.99
CA GLN A 216 16.89 -1.25 12.67
C GLN A 216 15.95 -0.74 11.57
N ASP A 217 16.42 -0.82 10.32
CA ASP A 217 15.65 -0.36 9.16
C ASP A 217 14.99 -1.49 8.39
N SER A 218 15.25 -2.75 8.76
CA SER A 218 14.65 -3.92 8.13
C SER A 218 14.25 -4.96 9.18
N TYR A 219 13.02 -5.45 9.02
CA TYR A 219 12.40 -6.44 9.88
C TYR A 219 11.75 -7.54 9.06
N GLN A 220 11.70 -8.73 9.63
CA GLN A 220 10.95 -9.85 9.09
C GLN A 220 9.86 -10.25 10.08
N VAL A 221 8.62 -10.32 9.60
CA VAL A 221 7.49 -10.84 10.36
C VAL A 221 7.16 -12.22 9.82
N VAL A 222 7.21 -13.23 10.68
CA VAL A 222 6.91 -14.62 10.35
C VAL A 222 5.70 -15.07 11.16
N VAL A 223 4.65 -15.50 10.48
CA VAL A 223 3.51 -16.18 11.10
C VAL A 223 3.54 -17.63 10.66
N GLN A 224 3.73 -18.56 11.58
CA GLN A 224 3.79 -20.00 11.28
C GLN A 224 2.52 -20.67 11.78
N ILE A 225 1.67 -21.12 10.85
CA ILE A 225 0.42 -21.85 11.10
C ILE A 225 0.56 -23.23 10.44
N ASP A 226 0.45 -24.30 11.23
CA ASP A 226 0.54 -25.68 10.73
C ASP A 226 1.78 -25.93 9.84
N ASN A 227 2.96 -25.54 10.33
CA ASN A 227 4.23 -25.60 9.60
C ASN A 227 4.28 -24.81 8.27
N LYS A 228 3.27 -24.01 7.93
CA LYS A 228 3.29 -23.11 6.78
C LYS A 228 3.66 -21.69 7.25
N PRO A 229 4.84 -21.18 6.86
CA PRO A 229 5.27 -19.83 7.23
C PRO A 229 4.73 -18.78 6.27
N PHE A 230 4.19 -17.70 6.82
CA PHE A 230 3.84 -16.46 6.12
C PHE A 230 4.87 -15.40 6.48
N ILE A 231 5.73 -15.07 5.52
CA ILE A 231 6.89 -14.20 5.74
C ILE A 231 6.64 -12.85 5.09
N TYR A 232 6.69 -11.77 5.88
CA TYR A 232 6.60 -10.40 5.40
C TYR A 232 7.90 -9.68 5.67
N ASN A 233 8.51 -9.14 4.63
CA ASN A 233 9.71 -8.30 4.76
C ASN A 233 9.28 -6.83 4.84
N ILE A 234 9.63 -6.18 5.95
CA ILE A 234 9.32 -4.78 6.21
C ILE A 234 10.61 -3.99 6.15
N ARG A 235 10.65 -2.98 5.29
CA ARG A 235 11.80 -2.06 5.18
C ARG A 235 11.35 -0.64 5.44
N ARG A 236 12.12 0.06 6.27
CA ARG A 236 12.05 1.50 6.48
C ARG A 236 12.78 2.18 5.31
N GLN A 237 12.13 3.15 4.68
CA GLN A 237 12.70 3.96 3.62
C GLN A 237 13.26 5.26 4.23
N ASP A 238 14.57 5.46 4.10
CA ASP A 238 15.31 6.58 4.68
C ASP A 238 14.77 7.95 4.28
N THR A 239 14.25 8.06 3.06
CA THR A 239 13.92 9.37 2.48
C THR A 239 12.68 10.00 3.08
N ARG A 240 11.79 9.26 3.79
CA ARG A 240 10.54 9.80 4.34
C ARG A 240 9.99 9.10 5.60
N PHE A 241 10.77 8.29 6.32
CA PHE A 241 10.24 7.39 7.37
C PHE A 241 9.08 6.52 6.89
N ALA A 242 8.98 6.28 5.57
CA ALA A 242 7.92 5.49 5.00
C ALA A 242 8.28 4.01 5.14
N TYR A 243 7.34 3.16 5.52
CA TYR A 243 7.56 1.72 5.59
C TYR A 243 6.95 1.06 4.36
N SER A 244 7.70 0.15 3.75
CA SER A 244 7.20 -0.71 2.67
C SER A 244 7.17 -2.15 3.16
N ILE A 245 6.05 -2.84 2.91
CA ILE A 245 5.90 -4.26 3.19
C ILE A 245 5.88 -5.03 1.87
N GLN A 246 6.72 -6.06 1.77
CA GLN A 246 6.63 -7.03 0.68
C GLN A 246 5.76 -8.19 1.18
N PRO A 247 4.65 -8.49 0.48
CA PRO A 247 3.84 -9.65 0.82
C PRO A 247 4.67 -10.93 0.68
N PRO A 248 4.28 -12.02 1.34
CA PRO A 248 4.93 -13.31 1.16
C PRO A 248 4.96 -13.60 -0.32
N ASN A 249 6.16 -13.79 -0.86
CA ASN A 249 6.31 -14.39 -2.17
C ASN A 249 5.57 -15.73 -2.06
N SER A 250 4.47 -15.88 -2.77
CA SER A 250 3.81 -17.17 -2.93
C SER A 250 4.86 -18.05 -3.59
N VAL A 251 5.59 -18.82 -2.77
CA VAL A 251 6.50 -19.84 -3.24
C VAL A 251 5.58 -20.88 -3.85
N VAL A 252 5.29 -20.69 -5.14
CA VAL A 252 4.80 -21.75 -6.00
C VAL A 252 5.90 -22.80 -5.92
N ARG A 253 5.68 -23.77 -5.04
CA ARG A 253 6.47 -24.98 -4.95
C ARG A 253 6.33 -25.64 -6.31
N LYS A 254 7.23 -25.32 -7.24
CA LYS A 254 7.51 -26.19 -8.37
C LYS A 254 8.12 -27.42 -7.74
N GLU A 255 7.27 -28.35 -7.33
CA GLU A 255 7.69 -29.73 -7.15
C GLU A 255 8.38 -30.11 -8.45
N ALA A 256 9.70 -30.22 -8.36
CA ALA A 256 10.50 -30.83 -9.38
C ALA A 256 10.01 -32.28 -9.45
N THR A 257 9.16 -32.56 -10.43
CA THR A 257 9.02 -33.88 -11.03
C THR A 257 10.43 -34.32 -11.44
N ASN A 258 11.12 -34.99 -10.53
CA ASN A 258 12.38 -35.67 -10.79
C ASN A 258 12.18 -37.16 -10.47
N GLU A 259 11.12 -37.73 -11.05
CA GLU A 259 10.91 -39.16 -11.21
C GLU A 259 11.07 -39.47 -12.70
N GLN A 260 12.31 -39.64 -13.17
CA GLN A 260 12.68 -40.52 -14.28
C GLN A 260 14.14 -40.31 -14.60
N ASN A 261 15.01 -41.03 -13.88
CA ASN A 261 16.26 -41.58 -14.41
C ASN A 261 16.84 -42.54 -13.37
N GLN A 262 16.04 -43.55 -12.99
CA GLN A 262 16.57 -44.77 -12.39
C GLN A 262 17.11 -45.63 -13.53
N ALA A 263 18.32 -45.30 -13.98
CA ALA A 263 19.07 -46.14 -14.90
C ALA A 263 19.51 -47.40 -14.14
N GLU A 264 18.94 -48.51 -14.59
CA GLU A 264 19.23 -49.90 -14.29
C GLU A 264 20.75 -50.16 -14.15
N LYS A 265 21.23 -50.26 -12.90
CA LYS A 265 22.59 -50.77 -12.61
C LYS A 265 22.57 -52.29 -12.78
N LYS A 266 22.84 -52.73 -14.00
CA LYS A 266 23.16 -54.12 -14.34
C LYS A 266 24.42 -54.57 -13.57
N PRO A 267 24.39 -55.64 -12.76
CA PRO A 267 25.59 -56.15 -12.10
C PRO A 267 26.50 -56.82 -13.14
N LEU A 268 27.75 -56.35 -13.20
CA LEU A 268 28.81 -56.98 -13.99
C LEU A 268 29.28 -58.25 -13.26
N LEU A 269 29.01 -59.41 -13.88
CA LEU A 269 29.64 -60.69 -13.55
C LEU A 269 31.15 -60.56 -13.75
N MET A 270 31.94 -60.78 -12.69
CA MET A 270 33.38 -60.93 -12.81
C MET A 270 33.73 -62.39 -13.17
N PRO A 271 34.69 -62.61 -14.09
CA PRO A 271 35.21 -63.95 -14.35
C PRO A 271 36.12 -64.39 -13.20
N VAL A 272 35.84 -65.60 -12.70
CA VAL A 272 36.69 -66.34 -11.76
C VAL A 272 37.84 -66.93 -12.55
N ASN A 273 39.08 -66.51 -12.25
CA ASN A 273 40.27 -67.25 -12.65
C ASN A 273 40.60 -68.25 -11.55
N ILE A 274 40.65 -69.52 -11.93
CA ILE A 274 41.14 -70.64 -11.12
C ILE A 274 42.59 -70.84 -11.56
N ASP A 275 43.53 -70.58 -10.67
CA ASP A 275 44.92 -70.99 -10.84
C ASP A 275 45.07 -72.44 -10.36
N LEU A 276 45.75 -73.26 -11.19
CA LEU A 276 46.19 -74.63 -10.93
C LEU A 276 47.68 -74.64 -10.60
#